data_AF-E1NUZ0-F1
#
_entry.id   AF-E1NUZ0-F1
#
_cell.length_a   1.000
_cell.length_b   1.000
_cell.length_c   1.000
_cell.angle_alpha   90.00
_cell.angle_beta   90.00
_cell.angle_gamma   90.00
#
_symmetry.space_group_name_H-M   'P 1'
#
loop_
_entity.id
_entity.type
_entity.pdbx_description
1 polymer ?
#
loop_
_entity_poly.entity_id
_entity_poly.type
_entity_poly.pdbx_seq_one_letter_code
_entity_poly.pdbx_strand_id
1 'polypeptide(L)'
;MNKKKLFVGTLMLALMLSGCTKQDDRSAINVKAHNNSSTKVNKKVVEANNKKENSRLICFNKKIKSATSGILLPQDDGLKQGSSNLNMRFENNPDQSIVYYSVGESKQKFNDEILKKELPYAILTMRSNMTNEKMEQLIGYRDAKDDAGLHQIKLNDSITAAVDAGAGQRYLHFVKGNWSIIVQASSIMNQSAEKPALKLLNLIEKYGLPKTTGKSTIYITVGKSKGSLNNVFKWQLNDKYYQLDAHSLTTALKMLSSLE
;
A
#
# COMPACT_ATOMS: atom_id res chain seq x y z
N MET A 1 32.03 26.64 41.78
CA MET A 1 30.74 26.93 41.13
C MET A 1 30.40 25.80 40.16
N ASN A 2 29.83 24.68 40.63
CA ASN A 2 28.39 24.39 40.63
C ASN A 2 27.60 24.98 39.45
N LYS A 3 27.17 24.09 38.54
CA LYS A 3 25.73 23.84 38.27
C LYS A 3 25.55 22.53 37.50
N LYS A 4 25.11 21.51 38.23
CA LYS A 4 24.37 20.36 37.70
C LYS A 4 23.11 20.87 36.99
N LYS A 5 22.76 20.30 35.84
CA LYS A 5 21.36 20.27 35.38
C LYS A 5 20.93 18.82 35.19
N LEU A 6 19.75 18.59 35.73
CA LEU A 6 19.07 17.34 36.05
C LEU A 6 18.01 17.09 34.97
N PHE A 7 17.79 15.80 34.66
CA PHE A 7 16.55 15.12 34.22
C PHE A 7 15.56 15.83 33.28
N VAL A 8 15.05 15.09 32.27
CA VAL A 8 13.74 14.39 32.37
C VAL A 8 13.78 13.15 31.49
N GLY A 9 13.70 11.97 32.10
CA GLY A 9 13.44 10.71 31.42
C GLY A 9 11.95 10.63 31.06
N THR A 10 11.66 10.38 29.80
CA THR A 10 10.29 10.21 29.33
C THR A 10 9.77 8.84 29.75
N LEU A 11 8.83 8.85 30.68
CA LEU A 11 8.07 7.69 31.14
C LEU A 11 7.23 7.14 29.98
N MET A 12 7.62 5.97 29.45
CA MET A 12 6.80 5.26 28.46
C MET A 12 5.55 4.71 29.15
N LEU A 13 4.40 5.29 28.86
CA LEU A 13 3.11 4.83 29.37
C LEU A 13 2.66 3.61 28.56
N ALA A 14 2.86 2.41 29.13
CA ALA A 14 2.35 1.16 28.57
C ALA A 14 0.83 1.07 28.76
N LEU A 15 0.06 1.49 27.75
CA LEU A 15 -1.38 1.22 27.67
C LEU A 15 -1.61 -0.24 27.25
N MET A 16 -1.72 -1.13 28.23
CA MET A 16 -2.18 -2.51 28.06
C MET A 16 -3.69 -2.51 27.76
N LEU A 17 -4.07 -2.42 26.48
CA LEU A 17 -5.42 -2.79 26.04
C LEU A 17 -5.45 -4.29 25.75
N SER A 18 -5.71 -5.07 26.80
CA SER A 18 -6.15 -6.45 26.73
C SER A 18 -7.55 -6.54 26.13
N GLY A 19 -7.77 -7.51 25.23
CA GLY A 19 -9.11 -7.98 24.91
C GLY A 19 -9.47 -7.97 23.42
N CYS A 20 -8.92 -8.91 22.65
CA CYS A 20 -9.58 -9.46 21.46
C CYS A 20 -9.29 -10.96 21.42
N THR A 21 -9.79 -11.68 22.42
CA THR A 21 -9.94 -13.15 22.38
C THR A 21 -11.28 -13.50 22.98
N LYS A 22 -12.27 -13.79 22.13
CA LYS A 22 -13.36 -14.69 22.49
C LYS A 22 -13.58 -15.66 21.34
N GLN A 23 -13.13 -16.87 21.61
CA GLN A 23 -13.49 -18.13 20.99
C GLN A 23 -14.61 -18.66 21.88
N ASP A 24 -15.81 -18.83 21.34
CA ASP A 24 -16.89 -19.59 21.97
C ASP A 24 -17.43 -20.61 20.95
N ASP A 25 -17.61 -21.81 21.48
CA ASP A 25 -17.79 -23.08 20.81
C ASP A 25 -19.28 -23.45 20.65
N ARG A 26 -19.52 -24.34 19.68
CA ARG A 26 -20.68 -25.23 19.48
C ARG A 26 -22.04 -24.63 19.06
N SER A 27 -22.43 -25.01 17.85
CA SER A 27 -23.75 -25.60 17.60
C SER A 27 -23.59 -26.70 16.55
N ALA A 28 -23.93 -27.93 16.95
CA ALA A 28 -23.92 -29.11 16.11
C ALA A 28 -24.99 -29.00 15.02
N ILE A 29 -24.62 -29.25 13.76
CA ILE A 29 -25.58 -29.55 12.70
C ILE A 29 -25.18 -30.89 12.10
N ASN A 30 -25.97 -31.90 12.44
CA ASN A 30 -25.96 -33.23 11.85
C ASN A 30 -26.52 -33.13 10.44
N VAL A 31 -25.73 -33.46 9.40
CA VAL A 31 -26.23 -33.55 8.02
C VAL A 31 -25.82 -34.88 7.43
N LYS A 32 -26.83 -35.75 7.28
CA LYS A 32 -26.78 -36.94 6.43
C LYS A 32 -26.56 -36.52 4.98
N ALA A 33 -25.68 -37.25 4.29
CA ALA A 33 -25.35 -37.05 2.89
C ALA A 33 -26.53 -37.36 1.96
N HIS A 34 -26.81 -36.45 1.03
CA HIS A 34 -27.35 -36.82 -0.29
C HIS A 34 -26.91 -35.80 -1.36
N ASN A 35 -26.39 -36.33 -2.46
CA ASN A 35 -25.89 -35.60 -3.62
C ASN A 35 -27.03 -34.98 -4.44
N ASN A 36 -26.93 -33.71 -4.85
CA ASN A 36 -27.06 -33.35 -6.27
C ASN A 36 -26.63 -31.91 -6.60
N SER A 37 -26.16 -31.79 -7.84
CA SER A 37 -25.60 -30.65 -8.57
C SER A 37 -26.35 -29.30 -8.46
N SER A 38 -25.60 -28.21 -8.23
CA SER A 38 -25.64 -26.90 -8.92
C SER A 38 -25.04 -25.80 -8.04
N THR A 39 -23.77 -25.44 -8.25
CA THR A 39 -23.07 -24.40 -7.49
C THR A 39 -23.46 -22.99 -7.94
N LYS A 40 -24.61 -22.49 -7.45
CA LYS A 40 -24.81 -21.04 -7.30
C LYS A 40 -24.02 -20.59 -6.07
N VAL A 41 -22.85 -19.98 -6.27
CA VAL A 41 -22.05 -19.39 -5.19
C VAL A 41 -22.85 -18.26 -4.55
N ASN A 42 -23.31 -18.51 -3.33
CA ASN A 42 -24.19 -17.62 -2.58
C ASN A 42 -23.38 -16.41 -2.06
N LYS A 43 -23.73 -15.19 -2.50
CA LYS A 43 -23.02 -13.92 -2.22
C LYS A 43 -22.74 -13.68 -0.71
N LYS A 44 -23.62 -14.17 0.17
CA LYS A 44 -23.50 -14.08 1.64
C LYS A 44 -22.30 -14.85 2.23
N VAL A 45 -21.86 -15.94 1.60
CA VAL A 45 -20.73 -16.75 2.10
C VAL A 45 -19.39 -16.09 1.77
N VAL A 46 -19.33 -15.38 0.63
CA VAL A 46 -18.15 -14.59 0.24
C VAL A 46 -17.98 -13.35 1.14
N GLU A 47 -19.08 -12.66 1.47
CA GLU A 47 -19.06 -11.54 2.43
C GLU A 47 -18.67 -11.97 3.84
N ALA A 48 -19.20 -13.09 4.34
CA ALA A 48 -18.89 -13.57 5.69
C ALA A 48 -17.43 -14.05 5.84
N ASN A 49 -16.86 -14.68 4.80
CA ASN A 49 -15.46 -15.09 4.79
C ASN A 49 -14.50 -13.89 4.66
N ASN A 50 -14.82 -12.90 3.81
CA ASN A 50 -14.06 -11.65 3.73
C ASN A 50 -14.09 -10.86 5.05
N LYS A 51 -15.20 -10.90 5.80
CA LYS A 51 -15.36 -10.21 7.09
C LYS A 51 -14.51 -10.84 8.22
N LYS A 52 -14.18 -12.13 8.13
CA LYS A 52 -13.35 -12.85 9.11
C LYS A 52 -11.86 -12.72 8.81
N GLU A 53 -11.47 -12.69 7.52
CA GLU A 53 -10.08 -12.53 7.08
C GLU A 53 -9.53 -11.10 7.31
N ASN A 54 -10.34 -10.05 7.12
CA ASN A 54 -9.93 -8.66 7.42
C ASN A 54 -10.07 -8.25 8.90
N SER A 55 -10.45 -9.17 9.79
CA SER A 55 -10.65 -8.84 11.22
C SER A 55 -9.39 -8.30 11.91
N ARG A 56 -8.20 -8.80 11.53
CA ARG A 56 -6.91 -8.32 12.07
C ARG A 56 -6.57 -6.92 11.56
N LEU A 57 -6.71 -6.69 10.25
CA LEU A 57 -6.50 -5.37 9.64
C LEU A 57 -7.38 -4.33 10.33
N ILE A 58 -8.68 -4.61 10.48
CA ILE A 58 -9.62 -3.69 11.14
C ILE A 58 -9.20 -3.42 12.60
N CYS A 59 -8.77 -4.45 13.34
CA CYS A 59 -8.30 -4.30 14.71
C CYS A 59 -7.05 -3.41 14.81
N PHE A 60 -6.07 -3.63 13.93
CA PHE A 60 -4.84 -2.84 13.90
C PHE A 60 -5.08 -1.41 13.41
N ASN A 61 -5.95 -1.22 12.40
CA ASN A 61 -6.36 0.10 11.94
C ASN A 61 -7.01 0.92 13.06
N LYS A 62 -7.84 0.30 13.92
CA LYS A 62 -8.39 0.98 15.10
C LYS A 62 -7.30 1.46 16.06
N LYS A 63 -6.29 0.63 16.33
CA LYS A 63 -5.14 1.01 17.18
C LYS A 63 -4.37 2.19 16.59
N ILE A 64 -4.17 2.21 15.28
CA ILE A 64 -3.51 3.33 14.58
C ILE A 64 -4.36 4.60 14.66
N LYS A 65 -5.66 4.54 14.35
CA LYS A 65 -6.56 5.70 14.42
C LYS A 65 -6.70 6.28 15.82
N SER A 66 -6.47 5.49 16.87
CA SER A 66 -6.37 5.98 18.25
C SER A 66 -5.07 6.72 18.57
N ALA A 67 -4.00 6.50 17.80
CA ALA A 67 -2.68 7.12 18.01
C ALA A 67 -2.40 8.30 17.07
N THR A 68 -3.06 8.35 15.90
CA THR A 68 -2.93 9.44 14.94
C THR A 68 -4.26 9.71 14.23
N SER A 69 -4.71 10.97 14.25
CA SER A 69 -5.97 11.37 13.61
C SER A 69 -5.75 11.74 12.15
N GLY A 70 -6.65 11.29 11.28
CA GLY A 70 -6.70 11.73 9.88
C GLY A 70 -5.63 11.09 8.98
N ILE A 71 -5.00 9.99 9.39
CA ILE A 71 -4.35 9.08 8.47
C ILE A 71 -5.41 8.27 7.72
N LEU A 72 -5.28 8.15 6.40
CA LEU A 72 -6.05 7.21 5.61
C LEU A 72 -5.43 5.82 5.75
N LEU A 73 -6.24 4.80 6.03
CA LEU A 73 -5.77 3.42 6.14
C LEU A 73 -6.58 2.52 5.20
N PRO A 74 -5.92 1.54 4.56
CA PRO A 74 -6.61 0.57 3.71
C PRO A 74 -7.53 -0.32 4.57
N GLN A 75 -8.75 -0.55 4.10
CA GLN A 75 -9.72 -1.49 4.69
C GLN A 75 -9.68 -2.89 4.04
N ASP A 76 -8.92 -3.05 2.95
CA ASP A 76 -8.54 -4.31 2.31
C ASP A 76 -7.00 -4.45 2.37
N ASP A 77 -6.50 -5.58 2.85
CA ASP A 77 -5.06 -5.82 2.98
C ASP A 77 -4.35 -6.03 1.62
N GLY A 78 -5.13 -6.17 0.54
CA GLY A 78 -4.67 -6.33 -0.83
C GLY A 78 -4.09 -7.71 -1.14
N LEU A 79 -4.13 -8.65 -0.21
CA LEU A 79 -3.62 -10.00 -0.36
C LEU A 79 -4.65 -10.87 -1.11
N LYS A 80 -4.16 -12.00 -1.62
CA LYS A 80 -5.02 -13.11 -2.08
C LYS A 80 -5.05 -14.25 -1.07
N GLN A 81 -4.02 -14.35 -0.24
CA GLN A 81 -3.80 -15.38 0.75
C GLN A 81 -2.87 -14.84 1.83
N GLY A 82 -2.92 -15.42 3.02
CA GLY A 82 -2.05 -15.05 4.14
C GLY A 82 -2.62 -13.95 5.06
N SER A 83 -3.80 -13.41 4.76
CA SER A 83 -4.50 -12.41 5.59
C SER A 83 -4.68 -12.85 7.05
N SER A 84 -4.84 -14.15 7.29
CA SER A 84 -4.93 -14.73 8.63
C SER A 84 -3.67 -14.48 9.48
N ASN A 85 -2.49 -14.37 8.83
CA ASN A 85 -1.18 -14.09 9.44
C ASN A 85 -0.70 -12.65 9.17
N LEU A 86 -1.60 -11.74 8.80
CA LEU A 86 -1.27 -10.33 8.68
C LEU A 86 -0.71 -9.79 10.00
N ASN A 87 0.43 -9.13 9.89
CA ASN A 87 1.11 -8.41 10.97
C ASN A 87 1.24 -6.94 10.56
N MET A 88 1.20 -6.05 11.56
CA MET A 88 1.35 -4.62 11.34
C MET A 88 2.26 -4.00 12.39
N ARG A 89 3.20 -3.19 11.89
CA ARG A 89 4.07 -2.34 12.70
C ARG A 89 3.80 -0.88 12.32
N PHE A 90 3.75 -0.02 13.32
CA PHE A 90 3.37 1.38 13.20
C PHE A 90 4.37 2.26 13.95
N GLU A 91 4.93 3.21 13.22
CA GLU A 91 5.80 4.26 13.76
C GLU A 91 5.09 5.61 13.61
N ASN A 92 5.13 6.42 14.66
CA ASN A 92 4.47 7.72 14.67
C ASN A 92 5.37 8.78 15.31
N ASN A 93 5.68 9.81 14.52
CA ASN A 93 6.36 11.02 14.93
C ASN A 93 5.45 12.23 14.58
N PRO A 94 5.69 13.43 15.13
CA PRO A 94 4.78 14.57 14.97
C PRO A 94 4.38 14.91 13.52
N ASP A 95 5.30 14.75 12.57
CA ASP A 95 5.09 15.10 11.16
C ASP A 95 5.06 13.90 10.22
N GLN A 96 5.18 12.68 10.75
CA GLN A 96 5.26 11.46 9.95
C GLN A 96 4.68 10.25 10.67
N SER A 97 3.81 9.52 9.97
CA SER A 97 3.28 8.23 10.38
C SER A 97 3.64 7.18 9.32
N ILE A 98 4.15 6.02 9.74
CA ILE A 98 4.54 4.92 8.84
C ILE A 98 3.89 3.61 9.31
N VAL A 99 3.18 2.96 8.41
CA VAL A 99 2.55 1.65 8.63
C VAL A 99 3.24 0.61 7.75
N TYR A 100 3.79 -0.43 8.38
CA TYR A 100 4.40 -1.57 7.71
C TYR A 100 3.43 -2.74 7.75
N TYR A 101 3.11 -3.31 6.58
CA TYR A 101 2.23 -4.46 6.43
C TYR A 101 3.07 -5.68 6.03
N SER A 102 3.02 -6.73 6.84
CA SER A 102 3.81 -7.96 6.62
C SER A 102 2.95 -9.20 6.85
N VAL A 103 3.41 -10.33 6.31
CA VAL A 103 2.80 -11.64 6.55
C VAL A 103 3.89 -12.55 7.09
N GLY A 104 3.76 -12.94 8.36
CA GLY A 104 4.68 -13.87 9.02
C GLY A 104 4.21 -15.32 8.91
N GLU A 105 5.07 -16.25 9.38
CA GLU A 105 4.69 -17.65 9.57
C GLU A 105 3.64 -17.81 10.68
N SER A 106 3.63 -16.88 11.64
CA SER A 106 2.70 -16.84 12.75
C SER A 106 2.15 -15.43 12.97
N LYS A 107 0.97 -15.37 13.59
CA LYS A 107 0.31 -14.14 14.00
C LYS A 107 1.10 -13.49 15.13
N GLN A 108 1.52 -12.25 14.92
CA GLN A 108 2.18 -11.45 15.94
C GLN A 108 1.23 -10.42 16.55
N LYS A 109 1.63 -9.87 17.70
CA LYS A 109 0.95 -8.72 18.30
C LYS A 109 1.25 -7.47 17.48
N PHE A 110 0.34 -6.49 17.55
CA PHE A 110 0.57 -5.17 16.96
C PHE A 110 1.85 -4.55 17.54
N ASN A 111 2.74 -4.04 16.69
CA ASN A 111 4.04 -3.47 17.10
C ASN A 111 4.97 -4.41 17.87
N ASP A 112 4.83 -5.73 17.72
CA ASP A 112 5.79 -6.65 18.31
C ASP A 112 7.22 -6.36 17.78
N GLU A 113 8.22 -6.42 18.65
CA GLU A 113 9.63 -6.14 18.31
C GLU A 113 10.15 -7.08 17.22
N ILE A 114 9.64 -8.32 17.15
CA ILE A 114 10.04 -9.27 16.10
C ILE A 114 9.70 -8.76 14.69
N LEU A 115 8.69 -7.89 14.55
CA LEU A 115 8.25 -7.35 13.26
C LEU A 115 9.30 -6.47 12.59
N LYS A 116 10.30 -5.96 13.33
CA LYS A 116 11.44 -5.22 12.76
C LYS A 116 12.31 -6.10 11.85
N LYS A 117 12.19 -7.43 11.96
CA LYS A 117 12.92 -8.41 11.14
C LYS A 117 12.10 -8.93 9.97
N GLU A 118 10.80 -8.62 9.91
CA GLU A 118 9.94 -9.04 8.81
C GLU A 118 10.15 -8.17 7.57
N LEU A 119 9.95 -8.76 6.40
CA LEU A 119 9.92 -8.03 5.13
C LEU A 119 8.47 -7.61 4.86
N PRO A 120 8.14 -6.31 4.93
CA PRO A 120 6.81 -5.85 4.59
C PRO A 120 6.52 -6.12 3.11
N TYR A 121 5.27 -6.47 2.80
CA TYR A 121 4.79 -6.51 1.42
C TYR A 121 4.26 -5.15 0.96
N ALA A 122 3.94 -4.27 1.92
CA ALA A 122 3.57 -2.89 1.68
C ALA A 122 3.97 -1.97 2.85
N ILE A 123 4.27 -0.71 2.55
CA ILE A 123 4.54 0.36 3.52
C ILE A 123 3.72 1.58 3.13
N LEU A 124 2.88 2.06 4.04
CA LEU A 124 2.13 3.31 3.87
C LEU A 124 2.76 4.39 4.74
N THR A 125 3.19 5.47 4.11
CA THR A 125 3.72 6.67 4.77
C THR A 125 2.74 7.83 4.59
N MET A 126 2.45 8.53 5.69
CA MET A 126 1.81 9.83 5.68
C MET A 126 2.78 10.87 6.25
N ARG A 127 2.86 12.04 5.64
CA ARG A 127 3.55 13.21 6.20
C ARG A 127 2.62 14.42 6.23
N SER A 128 2.74 15.22 7.28
CA SER A 128 2.00 16.47 7.50
C SER A 128 2.97 17.63 7.76
N ASN A 129 2.44 18.85 7.91
CA ASN A 129 3.22 20.05 8.25
C ASN A 129 4.36 20.35 7.26
N MET A 130 4.13 20.04 5.98
CA MET A 130 5.07 20.29 4.90
C MET A 130 4.65 21.49 4.06
N THR A 131 5.63 22.22 3.51
CA THR A 131 5.33 23.23 2.48
C THR A 131 4.92 22.56 1.16
N ASN A 132 4.11 23.25 0.36
CA ASN A 132 3.70 22.75 -0.95
C ASN A 132 4.92 22.42 -1.83
N GLU A 133 5.95 23.27 -1.84
CA GLU A 133 7.18 23.03 -2.61
C GLU A 133 7.88 21.71 -2.21
N LYS A 134 8.06 21.45 -0.90
CA LYS A 134 8.65 20.19 -0.44
C LYS A 134 7.78 18.99 -0.81
N MET A 135 6.47 19.17 -0.78
CA MET A 135 5.52 18.12 -1.16
C MET A 135 5.62 17.80 -2.66
N GLU A 136 5.62 18.81 -3.51
CA GLU A 136 5.78 18.68 -4.96
C GLU A 136 7.11 18.01 -5.32
N GLN A 137 8.20 18.38 -4.65
CA GLN A 137 9.50 17.73 -4.81
C GLN A 137 9.47 16.24 -4.43
N LEU A 138 8.81 15.87 -3.33
CA LEU A 138 8.69 14.46 -2.94
C LEU A 138 7.82 13.65 -3.91
N ILE A 139 6.72 14.25 -4.39
CA ILE A 139 5.83 13.66 -5.40
C ILE A 139 6.63 13.41 -6.68
N GLY A 140 7.47 14.35 -7.09
CA GLY A 140 8.33 14.21 -8.27
C GLY A 140 7.50 14.03 -9.55
N TYR A 141 6.45 14.83 -9.69
CA TYR A 141 5.59 14.80 -10.87
C TYR A 141 6.38 15.25 -12.10
N ARG A 142 6.28 14.49 -13.19
CA ARG A 142 6.77 14.86 -14.51
C ARG A 142 5.58 15.13 -15.43
N ASP A 143 5.63 16.25 -16.15
CA ASP A 143 4.58 16.64 -17.09
C ASP A 143 4.84 16.04 -18.48
N ALA A 144 3.80 15.87 -19.29
CA ALA A 144 3.94 15.30 -20.64
C ALA A 144 4.79 16.21 -21.55
N LYS A 145 4.80 17.52 -21.31
CA LYS A 145 5.67 18.45 -22.05
C LYS A 145 7.16 18.20 -21.80
N ASP A 146 7.52 17.57 -20.67
CA ASP A 146 8.91 17.26 -20.33
C ASP A 146 9.46 16.11 -21.17
N ASP A 147 8.59 15.41 -21.91
CA ASP A 147 8.94 14.34 -22.85
C ASP A 147 9.08 14.82 -24.31
N ALA A 148 9.09 16.14 -24.52
CA ALA A 148 9.20 16.70 -25.86
C ALA A 148 10.43 16.16 -26.60
N GLY A 149 10.22 15.63 -27.80
CA GLY A 149 11.27 15.04 -28.63
C GLY A 149 11.59 13.57 -28.35
N LEU A 150 11.02 12.96 -27.29
CA LEU A 150 11.17 11.53 -27.05
C LEU A 150 10.33 10.69 -28.00
N HIS A 151 10.80 9.47 -28.27
CA HIS A 151 10.04 8.48 -29.03
C HIS A 151 8.74 8.13 -28.29
N GLN A 152 7.65 7.97 -29.03
CA GLN A 152 6.32 7.73 -28.47
C GLN A 152 5.79 6.36 -28.91
N ILE A 153 5.19 5.61 -27.99
CA ILE A 153 4.52 4.34 -28.27
C ILE A 153 3.06 4.37 -27.81
N LYS A 154 2.17 3.72 -28.56
CA LYS A 154 0.76 3.60 -28.18
C LYS A 154 0.58 2.44 -27.21
N LEU A 155 0.09 2.71 -25.99
CA LEU A 155 -0.26 1.67 -25.01
C LEU A 155 -1.66 1.12 -25.26
N ASN A 156 -2.62 2.00 -25.53
CA ASN A 156 -3.99 1.67 -25.92
C ASN A 156 -4.58 2.82 -26.75
N ASP A 157 -5.88 2.78 -27.06
CA ASP A 157 -6.52 3.79 -27.90
C ASP A 157 -6.51 5.21 -27.36
N SER A 158 -6.32 5.40 -26.05
CA SER A 158 -6.38 6.71 -25.41
C SER A 158 -5.08 7.13 -24.73
N ILE A 159 -4.05 6.27 -24.70
CA ILE A 159 -2.81 6.51 -23.96
C ILE A 159 -1.61 6.23 -24.85
N THR A 160 -0.82 7.27 -25.04
CA THR A 160 0.51 7.24 -25.64
C THR A 160 1.55 7.48 -24.55
N ALA A 161 2.66 6.76 -24.59
CA ALA A 161 3.75 6.89 -23.64
C ALA A 161 5.04 7.27 -24.35
N ALA A 162 5.77 8.20 -23.73
CA ALA A 162 7.12 8.53 -24.08
C ALA A 162 8.06 7.40 -23.64
N VAL A 163 9.05 7.12 -24.48
CA VAL A 163 10.10 6.14 -24.24
C VAL A 163 11.44 6.87 -24.20
N ASP A 164 12.11 6.72 -23.08
CA ASP A 164 13.50 7.14 -22.90
C ASP A 164 14.36 5.90 -22.64
N ALA A 165 15.55 5.85 -23.22
CA ALA A 165 16.45 4.72 -23.08
C ALA A 165 17.90 5.19 -23.03
N GLY A 166 18.65 4.67 -22.06
CA GLY A 166 20.04 5.05 -21.84
C GLY A 166 20.68 4.24 -20.71
N ALA A 167 22.00 4.07 -20.76
CA ALA A 167 22.79 3.42 -19.70
C ALA A 167 22.24 2.04 -19.23
N GLY A 168 21.73 1.22 -20.14
CA GLY A 168 21.19 -0.11 -19.83
C GLY A 168 19.80 -0.11 -19.17
N GLN A 169 19.14 1.04 -19.12
CA GLN A 169 17.76 1.22 -18.64
C GLN A 169 16.84 1.67 -19.78
N ARG A 170 15.55 1.40 -19.60
CA ARG A 170 14.46 1.91 -20.42
C ARG A 170 13.37 2.43 -19.50
N TYR A 171 12.94 3.65 -19.76
CA TYR A 171 11.86 4.31 -19.07
C TYR A 171 10.69 4.48 -20.03
N LEU A 172 9.50 4.27 -19.49
CA LEU A 172 8.25 4.55 -20.15
C LEU A 172 7.51 5.55 -19.26
N HIS A 173 7.14 6.70 -19.81
CA HIS A 173 6.43 7.75 -19.09
C HIS A 173 5.14 8.15 -19.81
N PHE A 174 4.06 8.34 -19.05
CA PHE A 174 2.83 8.95 -19.54
C PHE A 174 2.05 9.62 -18.40
N VAL A 175 1.17 10.54 -18.76
CA VAL A 175 0.28 11.22 -17.80
C VAL A 175 -1.15 10.72 -17.98
N LYS A 176 -1.82 10.40 -16.87
CA LYS A 176 -3.25 10.08 -16.82
C LYS A 176 -3.94 10.95 -15.76
N GLY A 177 -4.64 11.99 -16.19
CA GLY A 177 -5.23 12.98 -15.26
C GLY A 177 -4.12 13.66 -14.45
N ASN A 178 -4.22 13.64 -13.12
CA ASN A 178 -3.20 14.22 -12.24
C ASN A 178 -1.99 13.30 -11.96
N TRP A 179 -1.95 12.10 -12.55
CA TRP A 179 -0.93 11.10 -12.28
C TRP A 179 0.13 11.06 -13.39
N SER A 180 1.39 11.32 -13.01
CA SER A 180 2.58 11.01 -13.80
C SER A 180 2.98 9.57 -13.52
N ILE A 181 3.11 8.75 -14.56
CA ILE A 181 3.33 7.31 -14.43
C ILE A 181 4.63 6.97 -15.12
N ILE A 182 5.59 6.45 -14.36
CA ILE A 182 6.92 6.09 -14.82
C ILE A 182 7.12 4.60 -14.59
N VAL A 183 7.53 3.89 -15.63
CA VAL A 183 7.97 2.50 -15.55
C VAL A 183 9.42 2.39 -15.96
N GLN A 184 10.26 1.97 -15.03
CA GLN A 184 11.68 1.71 -15.24
C GLN A 184 11.91 0.21 -15.45
N ALA A 185 12.50 -0.18 -16.58
CA ALA A 185 12.90 -1.53 -16.89
C ALA A 185 14.39 -1.61 -17.27
N SER A 186 15.04 -2.72 -16.95
CA SER A 186 16.42 -2.96 -17.38
C SER A 186 16.46 -3.49 -18.81
N SER A 187 17.12 -2.75 -19.69
CA SER A 187 17.42 -3.18 -21.06
C SER A 187 18.44 -4.33 -21.07
N ILE A 188 19.39 -4.34 -20.12
CA ILE A 188 20.40 -5.40 -19.99
C ILE A 188 19.74 -6.75 -19.66
N MET A 189 18.71 -6.74 -18.81
CA MET A 189 17.95 -7.95 -18.45
C MET A 189 16.78 -8.22 -19.41
N ASN A 190 16.69 -7.55 -20.56
CA ASN A 190 15.59 -7.66 -21.53
C ASN A 190 14.19 -7.52 -20.91
N GLN A 191 14.06 -6.64 -19.92
CA GLN A 191 12.79 -6.39 -19.25
C GLN A 191 11.90 -5.46 -20.09
N SER A 192 10.59 -5.73 -20.07
CA SER A 192 9.59 -4.88 -20.74
C SER A 192 8.97 -3.90 -19.76
N ALA A 193 9.00 -2.60 -20.10
CA ALA A 193 8.27 -1.55 -19.40
C ALA A 193 6.77 -1.52 -19.77
N GLU A 194 6.41 -1.96 -20.97
CA GLU A 194 5.02 -1.93 -21.48
C GLU A 194 4.10 -2.89 -20.71
N LYS A 195 4.54 -4.11 -20.44
CA LYS A 195 3.74 -5.14 -19.73
C LYS A 195 3.20 -4.64 -18.38
N PRO A 196 4.03 -4.11 -17.45
CA PRO A 196 3.54 -3.57 -16.19
C PRO A 196 2.73 -2.28 -16.36
N ALA A 197 3.00 -1.43 -17.36
CA ALA A 197 2.17 -0.26 -17.66
C ALA A 197 0.73 -0.67 -18.04
N LEU A 198 0.57 -1.63 -18.96
CA LEU A 198 -0.74 -2.17 -19.33
C LEU A 198 -1.44 -2.84 -18.16
N LYS A 199 -0.71 -3.60 -17.35
CA LYS A 199 -1.26 -4.20 -16.12
C LYS A 199 -1.75 -3.13 -15.14
N LEU A 200 -0.99 -2.04 -14.96
CA LEU A 200 -1.39 -0.92 -14.12
C LEU A 200 -2.69 -0.30 -14.63
N LEU A 201 -2.79 0.01 -15.93
CA LEU A 201 -3.98 0.61 -16.54
C LEU A 201 -5.24 -0.24 -16.31
N ASN A 202 -5.16 -1.55 -16.54
CA ASN A 202 -6.28 -2.47 -16.29
C ASN A 202 -6.69 -2.51 -14.81
N LEU A 203 -5.73 -2.40 -13.89
CA LEU A 203 -6.02 -2.37 -12.46
C LEU A 203 -6.62 -1.01 -12.04
N ILE A 204 -6.18 0.10 -12.64
CA ILE A 204 -6.76 1.43 -12.41
C ILE A 204 -8.21 1.46 -12.90
N GLU A 205 -8.51 0.87 -14.05
CA GLU A 205 -9.90 0.77 -14.54
C GLU A 205 -10.78 -0.02 -13.55
N LYS A 206 -10.23 -1.09 -12.97
CA LYS A 206 -10.96 -1.96 -12.05
C LYS A 206 -11.15 -1.38 -10.64
N TYR A 207 -10.13 -0.75 -10.09
CA TYR A 207 -10.09 -0.34 -8.66
C TYR A 207 -10.06 1.18 -8.46
N GLY A 208 -9.82 1.95 -9.52
CA GLY A 208 -9.57 3.38 -9.43
C GLY A 208 -8.19 3.73 -8.90
N LEU A 209 -7.95 5.03 -8.77
CA LEU A 209 -6.81 5.61 -8.05
C LEU A 209 -7.34 6.36 -6.82
N PRO A 210 -6.53 6.53 -5.76
CA PRO A 210 -6.97 7.29 -4.61
C PRO A 210 -7.26 8.73 -5.01
N LYS A 211 -8.21 9.35 -4.30
CA LYS A 211 -8.50 10.79 -4.48
C LYS A 211 -7.22 11.59 -4.21
N THR A 212 -7.00 12.60 -5.04
CA THR A 212 -5.87 13.53 -4.91
C THR A 212 -6.38 14.96 -5.08
N THR A 213 -5.81 15.89 -4.31
CA THR A 213 -6.04 17.35 -4.50
C THR A 213 -4.99 18.00 -5.38
N GLY A 214 -3.93 17.27 -5.75
CA GLY A 214 -2.80 17.80 -6.49
C GLY A 214 -2.24 16.82 -7.51
N LYS A 215 -1.02 17.11 -7.98
CA LYS A 215 -0.24 16.21 -8.82
C LYS A 215 0.17 14.96 -8.02
N SER A 216 0.32 13.84 -8.71
CA SER A 216 0.64 12.54 -8.10
C SER A 216 1.54 11.73 -9.01
N THR A 217 2.26 10.77 -8.46
CA THR A 217 3.22 9.94 -9.22
C THR A 217 3.04 8.46 -8.92
N ILE A 218 3.15 7.63 -9.96
CA ILE A 218 3.31 6.18 -9.83
C ILE A 218 4.66 5.83 -10.44
N TYR A 219 5.52 5.20 -9.66
CA TYR A 219 6.82 4.72 -10.11
C TYR A 219 6.87 3.20 -9.98
N ILE A 220 7.19 2.52 -11.09
CA ILE A 220 7.28 1.05 -11.15
C ILE A 220 8.66 0.66 -11.62
N THR A 221 9.41 -0.05 -10.78
CA THR A 221 10.66 -0.71 -11.19
C THR A 221 10.36 -2.16 -11.59
N VAL A 222 10.72 -2.54 -12.82
CA VAL A 222 10.51 -3.89 -13.32
C VAL A 222 11.53 -4.85 -12.72
N GLY A 223 11.05 -6.05 -12.42
CA GLY A 223 11.82 -7.08 -11.73
C GLY A 223 11.25 -7.34 -10.34
N LYS A 224 11.73 -8.43 -9.74
CA LYS A 224 11.36 -8.82 -8.38
C LYS A 224 12.61 -9.30 -7.67
N SER A 225 12.80 -8.83 -6.46
CA SER A 225 13.72 -9.46 -5.50
C SER A 225 12.98 -9.65 -4.18
N LYS A 226 13.53 -10.52 -3.32
CA LYS A 226 12.91 -10.81 -2.03
C LYS A 226 12.80 -9.50 -1.23
N GLY A 227 11.59 -9.15 -0.81
CA GLY A 227 11.32 -7.92 -0.05
C GLY A 227 11.29 -6.62 -0.88
N SER A 228 11.42 -6.68 -2.20
CA SER A 228 11.43 -5.48 -3.03
C SER A 228 10.05 -4.80 -3.08
N LEU A 229 9.98 -3.49 -2.81
CA LEU A 229 8.75 -2.71 -2.88
C LEU A 229 8.74 -1.83 -4.14
N ASN A 230 8.79 -2.49 -5.30
CA ASN A 230 9.08 -1.83 -6.58
C ASN A 230 7.92 -0.98 -7.15
N ASN A 231 6.77 -0.93 -6.48
CA ASN A 231 5.61 -0.17 -6.95
C ASN A 231 5.33 0.92 -5.92
N VAL A 232 5.65 2.15 -6.29
CA VAL A 232 5.60 3.30 -5.39
C VAL A 232 4.54 4.27 -5.90
N PHE A 233 3.54 4.55 -5.08
CA PHE A 233 2.47 5.51 -5.36
C PHE A 233 2.65 6.69 -4.43
N LYS A 234 2.71 7.91 -4.96
CA LYS A 234 2.86 9.14 -4.19
C LYS A 234 1.75 10.10 -4.57
N TRP A 235 1.03 10.63 -3.60
CA TRP A 235 -0.05 11.57 -3.88
C TRP A 235 -0.23 12.57 -2.75
N GLN A 236 -0.84 13.68 -3.09
CA GLN A 236 -1.29 14.68 -2.14
C GLN A 236 -2.78 14.53 -1.90
N LEU A 237 -3.19 14.60 -0.64
CA LEU A 237 -4.59 14.80 -0.29
C LEU A 237 -4.69 15.88 0.77
N ASN A 238 -5.32 17.00 0.41
CA ASN A 238 -5.34 18.23 1.20
C ASN A 238 -3.91 18.72 1.48
N ASP A 239 -3.57 18.92 2.74
CA ASP A 239 -2.27 19.38 3.26
C ASP A 239 -1.31 18.22 3.60
N LYS A 240 -1.64 16.99 3.18
CA LYS A 240 -0.88 15.78 3.53
C LYS A 240 -0.27 15.12 2.30
N TYR A 241 0.96 14.66 2.47
CA TYR A 241 1.65 13.78 1.55
C TYR A 241 1.41 12.32 1.94
N TYR A 242 1.10 11.49 0.96
CA TYR A 242 1.01 10.05 1.12
C TYR A 242 1.93 9.32 0.15
N GLN A 243 2.48 8.21 0.62
CA GLN A 243 3.25 7.28 -0.20
C GLN A 243 2.89 5.83 0.17
N LEU A 244 2.59 5.01 -0.83
CA LEU A 244 2.45 3.56 -0.69
C LEU A 244 3.54 2.87 -1.52
N ASP A 245 4.45 2.18 -0.84
CA ASP A 245 5.42 1.29 -1.45
C ASP A 245 4.89 -0.14 -1.34
N ALA A 246 4.83 -0.90 -2.43
CA ALA A 246 4.25 -2.23 -2.45
C ALA A 246 5.01 -3.21 -3.35
N HIS A 247 5.00 -4.48 -2.97
CA HIS A 247 5.61 -5.56 -3.76
C HIS A 247 4.84 -5.86 -5.06
N SER A 248 3.52 -5.63 -5.07
CA SER A 248 2.62 -5.98 -6.17
C SER A 248 1.65 -4.84 -6.50
N LEU A 249 1.54 -4.50 -7.80
CA LEU A 249 0.53 -3.55 -8.29
C LEU A 249 -0.90 -3.92 -7.88
N THR A 250 -1.24 -5.21 -7.91
CA THR A 250 -2.58 -5.66 -7.55
C THR A 250 -2.87 -5.46 -6.07
N THR A 251 -1.88 -5.70 -5.22
CA THR A 251 -1.99 -5.48 -3.77
C THR A 251 -2.08 -3.99 -3.49
N ALA A 252 -1.21 -3.18 -4.11
CA ALA A 252 -1.23 -1.74 -3.98
C ALA A 252 -2.60 -1.14 -4.32
N LEU A 253 -3.15 -1.44 -5.50
CA LEU A 253 -4.40 -0.80 -5.94
C LEU A 253 -5.62 -1.28 -5.16
N LYS A 254 -5.65 -2.53 -4.67
CA LYS A 254 -6.68 -2.96 -3.73
C LYS A 254 -6.62 -2.15 -2.42
N MET A 255 -5.43 -2.05 -1.82
CA MET A 255 -5.21 -1.25 -0.62
C MET A 255 -5.64 0.21 -0.85
N LEU A 256 -5.16 0.84 -1.93
CA LEU A 256 -5.47 2.24 -2.25
C LEU A 256 -6.97 2.48 -2.52
N SER A 257 -7.66 1.52 -3.14
CA SER A 257 -9.11 1.63 -3.41
C SER A 257 -9.98 1.53 -2.16
N SER A 258 -9.41 1.11 -1.03
CA SER A 258 -10.11 0.88 0.24
C SER A 258 -9.67 1.85 1.34
N LEU A 259 -9.04 2.98 0.99
CA LEU A 259 -8.56 3.95 1.97
C LEU A 259 -9.72 4.68 2.69
N GLU A 260 -9.68 4.66 4.02
CA GLU A 260 -10.63 5.33 4.93
C GLU A 260 -9.97 5.88 6.20
#